data_AF-A0A1D9LFL5-F1
#
_entry.id   AF-A0A1D9LFL5-F1
#
_cell.length_a   1.000
_cell.length_b   1.000
_cell.length_c   1.000
_cell.angle_alpha   90.00
_cell.angle_beta   90.00
_cell.angle_gamma   90.00
#
_symmetry.space_group_name_H-M   'P 1'
#
loop_
_entity.id
_entity.type
_entity.pdbx_description
1 polymer ?
#
loop_
_entity_poly.entity_id
_entity_poly.type
_entity_poly.pdbx_seq_one_letter_code
_entity_poly.pdbx_strand_id
1 'polypeptide(L)'
;MGLALKTLLAELEAQRAACPDAAAELELTVVRRLEVPLDITACRELRALAHVFNGDQSELAAAVLRAALMDIQEHLDDDLDLLAEIAKRHIDSCA
;
A
#
# COMPACT_ATOMS: atom_id res chain seq x y z
N MET A 1 -9.08 -6.15 -0.08
CA MET A 1 -7.63 -5.92 -0.20
C MET A 1 -7.35 -5.52 -1.62
N GLY A 2 -6.77 -4.34 -1.81
CA GLY A 2 -6.47 -3.80 -3.15
C GLY A 2 -5.35 -4.57 -3.86
N LEU A 3 -5.20 -4.27 -5.14
CA LEU A 3 -4.34 -5.02 -6.05
C LEU A 3 -2.86 -4.84 -5.69
N ALA A 4 -2.44 -3.62 -5.35
CA ALA A 4 -1.06 -3.30 -5.04
C ALA A 4 -0.58 -4.02 -3.78
N LEU A 5 -1.41 -4.07 -2.74
CA LEU A 5 -1.06 -4.76 -1.49
C LEU A 5 -0.99 -6.28 -1.66
N LYS A 6 -1.81 -6.87 -2.55
CA LYS A 6 -1.71 -8.30 -2.91
C LYS A 6 -0.43 -8.59 -3.69
N THR A 7 -0.09 -7.74 -4.65
CA THR A 7 1.13 -7.89 -5.45
C THR A 7 2.37 -7.84 -4.57
N LEU A 8 2.44 -6.88 -3.64
CA LEU A 8 3.53 -6.78 -2.67
C LEU A 8 3.68 -8.06 -1.85
N LEU A 9 2.58 -8.62 -1.33
CA LEU A 9 2.64 -9.87 -0.55
C LEU A 9 3.10 -11.05 -1.40
N ALA A 10 2.64 -11.15 -2.65
CA ALA A 10 3.05 -12.22 -3.56
C ALA A 10 4.56 -12.14 -3.89
N GLU A 11 5.10 -10.93 -4.06
CA GLU A 11 6.53 -10.71 -4.28
C GLU A 11 7.36 -11.13 -3.06
N LEU A 12 6.94 -10.73 -1.86
CA LEU A 12 7.61 -11.11 -0.61
C LEU A 12 7.57 -12.64 -0.38
N GLU A 13 6.44 -13.27 -0.68
CA GLU A 13 6.28 -14.72 -0.61
C GLU A 13 7.17 -15.45 -1.63
N ALA A 14 7.27 -14.92 -2.86
CA ALA A 14 8.15 -15.47 -3.89
C ALA A 14 9.63 -15.36 -3.50
N GLN A 15 10.06 -14.22 -2.92
CA GLN A 15 11.42 -14.04 -2.41
C GLN A 15 11.73 -15.05 -1.30
N ARG A 16 10.82 -15.20 -0.33
CA ARG A 16 10.99 -16.19 0.76
C ARG A 16 11.02 -17.62 0.24
N ALA A 17 10.20 -17.95 -0.77
CA ALA A 17 10.21 -19.28 -1.38
C ALA A 17 11.54 -19.58 -2.10
N ALA A 18 12.17 -18.56 -2.69
CA ALA A 18 13.47 -18.70 -3.35
C ALA A 18 14.63 -18.77 -2.34
N CYS A 19 14.59 -18.01 -1.25
CA CYS A 19 15.61 -18.00 -0.21
C CYS A 19 14.99 -17.72 1.17
N PRO A 20 14.66 -18.77 1.96
CA PRO A 20 13.89 -18.61 3.20
C PRO A 20 14.67 -17.94 4.34
N ASP A 21 15.99 -18.00 4.31
CA ASP A 21 16.87 -17.43 5.34
C ASP A 21 17.34 -16.00 5.00
N ALA A 22 17.08 -15.52 3.78
CA ALA A 22 17.43 -14.16 3.38
C ALA A 22 16.38 -13.16 3.89
N ALA A 23 16.85 -11.96 4.21
CA ALA A 23 15.96 -10.82 4.41
C ALA A 23 15.29 -10.45 3.10
N ALA A 24 13.99 -10.15 3.14
CA ALA A 24 13.29 -9.63 1.97
C ALA A 24 13.89 -8.28 1.53
N GLU A 25 14.17 -8.17 0.24
CA GLU A 25 14.68 -6.94 -0.36
C GLU A 25 13.50 -6.06 -0.79
N LEU A 26 13.46 -4.84 -0.26
CA LEU A 26 12.44 -3.83 -0.52
C LEU A 26 13.08 -2.61 -1.17
N GLU A 27 12.89 -2.43 -2.47
CA GLU A 27 13.32 -1.21 -3.16
C GLU A 27 12.32 -0.07 -2.92
N LEU A 28 12.62 0.76 -1.91
CA LEU A 28 11.83 1.94 -1.57
C LEU A 28 12.66 3.21 -1.78
N THR A 29 12.23 4.06 -2.72
CA THR A 29 12.80 5.41 -2.83
C THR A 29 12.22 6.29 -1.72
N VAL A 30 13.06 6.65 -0.75
CA VAL A 30 12.65 7.54 0.34
C VAL A 30 12.51 8.97 -0.18
N VAL A 31 11.27 9.39 -0.41
CA VAL A 31 10.94 10.76 -0.84
C VAL A 31 10.64 11.70 0.33
N ARG A 32 10.18 11.16 1.47
CA ARG A 32 9.89 11.93 2.69
C ARG A 32 9.84 11.02 3.91
N ARG A 33 10.31 11.50 5.07
CA ARG A 33 10.10 10.83 6.37
C ARG A 33 8.78 11.28 6.99
N LEU A 34 7.97 10.30 7.38
CA LEU A 34 6.68 10.50 8.05
C LEU A 34 6.78 9.92 9.46
N GLU A 35 6.41 10.73 10.46
CA GLU A 35 6.27 10.28 11.84
C GLU A 35 4.79 10.23 12.16
N VAL A 36 4.20 9.05 12.01
CA VAL A 36 2.76 8.84 12.21
C VAL A 36 2.58 7.91 13.41
N PRO A 37 1.73 8.27 14.39
CA PRO A 37 1.40 7.36 15.46
C PRO A 37 0.63 6.16 14.88
N LEU A 38 1.16 4.96 15.08
CA LEU A 38 0.50 3.70 14.77
C LEU A 38 -0.12 3.13 16.05
N ASP A 39 -1.28 2.49 15.92
CA ASP A 39 -1.87 1.77 17.04
C ASP A 39 -1.07 0.49 17.36
N ILE A 40 -1.31 -0.05 18.56
CA ILE A 40 -0.58 -1.22 19.09
C ILE A 40 -0.83 -2.47 18.24
N THR A 41 -2.02 -2.61 17.65
CA THR A 41 -2.38 -3.76 16.83
C THR A 41 -1.61 -3.75 15.51
N ALA A 42 -1.60 -2.60 14.81
CA ALA A 42 -0.81 -2.41 13.61
C ALA A 42 0.69 -2.66 13.85
N CYS A 43 1.22 -2.18 14.98
CA CYS A 43 2.61 -2.44 15.37
C CYS A 43 2.92 -3.94 15.58
N ARG A 44 1.96 -4.71 16.09
CA ARG A 44 2.11 -6.16 16.28
C ARG A 44 2.07 -6.91 14.95
N GLU A 45 1.16 -6.54 14.07
CA GLU A 45 1.04 -7.16 12.74
C GLU A 45 2.29 -6.90 11.90
N LEU A 46 2.81 -5.67 11.89
CA LEU A 46 4.06 -5.32 11.21
C LEU A 46 5.25 -6.11 11.76
N ARG A 47 5.30 -6.32 13.08
CA ARG A 47 6.36 -7.14 13.69
C ARG A 47 6.25 -8.61 13.29
N ALA A 48 5.03 -9.15 13.19
CA ALA A 48 4.81 -10.50 12.70
C ALA A 48 5.24 -10.64 11.23
N LEU A 49 4.89 -9.67 10.38
CA LEU A 49 5.33 -9.61 8.98
C LEU A 49 6.86 -9.54 8.86
N ALA A 50 7.51 -8.68 9.66
CA ALA A 50 8.96 -8.57 9.70
C ALA A 50 9.64 -9.89 10.07
N HIS A 51 9.07 -10.62 11.02
CA HIS A 51 9.57 -11.94 11.39
C HIS A 51 9.39 -12.98 10.26
N VAL A 52 8.26 -12.93 9.56
CA VAL A 52 7.95 -13.87 8.46
C VAL A 52 8.83 -13.68 7.24
N PHE A 53 9.26 -12.45 6.98
CA PHE A 53 10.04 -12.08 5.80
C PHE A 53 11.51 -11.74 6.12
N ASN A 54 11.95 -11.97 7.37
CA ASN A 54 13.28 -11.61 7.86
C ASN A 54 13.70 -10.16 7.55
N GLY A 55 12.72 -9.25 7.39
CA GLY A 55 12.93 -7.88 6.92
C GLY A 55 12.89 -6.85 8.06
N ASP A 56 13.36 -5.63 7.78
CA ASP A 56 13.24 -4.53 8.73
C ASP A 56 11.77 -4.08 8.88
N GLN A 57 11.36 -3.85 10.13
CA GLN A 57 9.97 -3.49 10.44
C GLN A 57 9.59 -2.14 9.82
N SER A 58 10.51 -1.18 9.76
CA SER A 58 10.22 0.16 9.22
C SER A 58 10.12 0.16 7.69
N GLU A 59 10.95 -0.65 7.02
CA GLU A 59 10.88 -0.83 5.57
C GLU A 59 9.59 -1.54 5.15
N LEU A 60 9.20 -2.61 5.85
CA LEU A 60 7.92 -3.28 5.61
C LEU A 60 6.73 -2.37 5.85
N ALA A 61 6.76 -1.55 6.91
CA ALA A 61 5.73 -0.56 7.17
C ALA A 61 5.61 0.47 6.04
N ALA A 62 6.75 0.94 5.51
CA ALA A 62 6.78 1.87 4.39
C ALA A 62 6.27 1.23 3.09
N ALA A 63 6.63 -0.02 2.81
CA ALA A 63 6.14 -0.77 1.66
C ALA A 63 4.63 -0.99 1.71
N VAL A 64 4.11 -1.43 2.87
CA VAL A 64 2.68 -1.64 3.11
C VAL A 64 1.91 -0.32 2.97
N LEU A 65 2.41 0.76 3.56
CA LEU A 65 1.79 2.08 3.44
C LEU A 65 1.76 2.56 1.99
N ARG A 66 2.87 2.39 1.25
CA ARG A 66 2.92 2.74 -0.18
C ARG A 66 1.90 1.95 -0.99
N ALA A 67 1.83 0.63 -0.79
CA ALA A 67 0.87 -0.21 -1.49
C ALA A 67 -0.58 0.17 -1.17
N ALA A 68 -0.89 0.43 0.10
CA ALA A 68 -2.21 0.90 0.51
C ALA A 68 -2.57 2.27 -0.09
N LEU A 69 -1.60 3.19 -0.18
CA LEU A 69 -1.81 4.49 -0.82
C LEU A 69 -2.04 4.35 -2.33
N MET A 70 -1.32 3.46 -3.01
CA MET A 70 -1.54 3.17 -4.43
C MET A 70 -2.94 2.60 -4.67
N ASP A 71 -3.38 1.66 -3.82
CA ASP A 71 -4.74 1.12 -3.88
C ASP A 71 -5.79 2.24 -3.71
N ILE A 72 -5.58 3.18 -2.77
CA ILE A 72 -6.50 4.32 -2.56
C ILE A 72 -6.49 5.27 -3.77
N GLN A 73 -5.31 5.56 -4.32
CA GLN A 73 -5.16 6.45 -5.48
C GLN A 73 -5.86 5.89 -6.72
N GLU A 74 -5.74 4.58 -6.97
CA GLU A 74 -6.37 3.92 -8.12
C GLU A 74 -7.89 4.11 -8.13
N HIS A 75 -8.53 4.07 -6.96
CA HIS A 75 -9.98 4.27 -6.84
C HIS A 75 -10.37 5.76 -6.81
N LEU A 76 -9.45 6.65 -6.46
CA LEU A 76 -9.70 8.09 -6.36
C LEU A 76 -9.93 8.73 -7.75
N ASP A 77 -9.17 8.26 -8.76
CA ASP A 77 -9.30 8.77 -10.12
C ASP A 77 -10.67 8.41 -10.72
N ASP A 78 -11.14 7.16 -10.51
CA ASP A 78 -12.47 6.71 -10.93
C ASP A 78 -13.61 7.50 -10.25
N ASP A 79 -13.47 7.79 -8.95
CA ASP A 79 -14.43 8.57 -8.18
C ASP A 79 -14.48 10.04 -8.66
N LEU A 80 -13.33 10.62 -9.03
CA LEU A 80 -13.25 11.98 -9.58
C LEU A 80 -13.90 12.08 -10.96
N ASP A 81 -13.69 11.09 -11.83
CA ASP A 81 -14.33 11.02 -13.14
C ASP A 81 -15.86 10.89 -13.02
N LEU A 82 -16.32 10.05 -12.08
CA LEU A 82 -17.76 9.91 -11.80
C LEU A 82 -18.37 11.23 -11.33
N LEU A 83 -17.69 11.96 -10.45
CA LEU A 83 -18.14 13.27 -9.97
C LEU A 83 -18.18 14.31 -11.11
N ALA A 84 -17.20 14.29 -12.01
CA ALA A 84 -17.18 15.17 -13.17
C ALA A 84 -18.35 14.90 -14.13
N GLU A 85 -18.66 13.62 -14.38
CA GLU A 85 -19.82 13.20 -15.18
C GLU A 85 -21.15 13.63 -14.54
N ILE A 86 -21.29 13.46 -13.22
CA ILE A 86 -22.49 13.90 -12.47
C ILE A 86 -22.64 15.42 -12.56
N ALA A 87 -21.56 16.18 -12.36
CA ALA A 87 -21.57 17.64 -12.46
C ALA A 87 -21.99 18.10 -13.87
N LYS A 88 -21.46 17.47 -14.92
CA LYS A 88 -21.83 17.76 -16.32
C LYS A 88 -23.31 17.52 -16.59
N ARG A 89 -23.85 16.39 -16.15
CA ARG A 89 -25.30 16.09 -16.28
C ARG A 89 -26.18 17.10 -15.55
N HIS A 90 -25.75 17.57 -14.39
CA HIS A 90 -26.48 18.62 -13.67
C HIS A 90 -26.45 19.97 -14.39
N ILE A 91 -25.33 20.32 -15.03
CA ILE A 91 -25.23 21.54 -15.86
C ILE A 91 -26.13 21.42 -17.09
N ASP A 92 -26.04 20.31 -17.81
CA ASP A 92 -26.83 20.06 -19.03
C ASP A 92 -28.34 19.95 -18.74
N SER A 93 -28.72 19.48 -17.54
CA SER A 93 -30.13 19.44 -17.09
C SER A 93 -30.68 20.79 -16.65
N CYS A 94 -29.84 21.80 -16.45
CA CYS A 94 -30.24 23.17 -16.08
C CYS A 94 -30.22 24.15 -17.27
N ALA A 95 -29.78 23.71 -18.45
CA ALA A 95 -29.82 24.46 -19.71
C ALA A 95 -31.08 24.14 -20.53
#